data_AF-A0A8T5UXT4-F1
#
_entry.id   AF-A0A8T5UXT4-F1
#
_cell.length_a   1.000
_cell.length_b   1.000
_cell.length_c   1.000
_cell.angle_alpha   90.00
_cell.angle_beta   90.00
_cell.angle_gamma   90.00
#
_symmetry.space_group_name_H-M   'P 1'
#
loop_
_entity.id
_entity.type
_entity.pdbx_description
1 polymer ?
#
loop_
_entity_poly.entity_id
_entity_poly.type
_entity_poly.pdbx_seq_one_letter_code
_entity_poly.pdbx_strand_id
1 'polypeptide(L)'
;MERISEFYLSKILNQKVYDELEDSIGKMYDIYVTTDQGYPRVIGYKIKKGGEIFNYEFRNIEIFKEDKGLTVRVRGVKDIIPRKFSYLLSKNLLNKQIVDVNGKKVVKVNDLTMKKVGGATLISPP
;
A
#
# COMPACT_ATOMS: atom_id res chain seq x y z
N MET A 1 -6.20 2.83 -20.69
CA MET A 1 -5.87 2.58 -19.27
C MET A 1 -6.99 1.74 -18.65
N GLU A 2 -6.64 0.63 -18.02
CA GLU A 2 -7.60 -0.25 -17.35
C GLU A 2 -7.48 -0.08 -15.84
N ARG A 3 -8.58 0.19 -15.14
CA ARG A 3 -8.58 0.24 -13.68
C ARG A 3 -8.61 -1.17 -13.12
N ILE A 4 -7.69 -1.49 -12.22
CA ILE A 4 -7.60 -2.80 -11.56
C ILE A 4 -7.93 -2.69 -10.08
N SER A 5 -8.51 -3.75 -9.52
CA SER A 5 -8.86 -3.87 -8.09
C SER A 5 -7.95 -4.81 -7.31
N GLU A 6 -7.11 -5.58 -8.01
CA GLU A 6 -6.17 -6.54 -7.45
C GLU A 6 -4.78 -6.33 -8.06
N PHE A 7 -3.77 -6.18 -7.21
CA PHE A 7 -2.40 -5.93 -7.63
C PHE A 7 -1.42 -6.36 -6.53
N TYR A 8 -0.16 -6.55 -6.91
CA TYR A 8 0.91 -6.84 -5.97
C TYR A 8 1.51 -5.58 -5.37
N LEU A 9 1.84 -5.61 -4.08
CA LEU A 9 2.49 -4.49 -3.38
C LEU A 9 3.78 -4.09 -4.10
N SER A 10 4.63 -5.05 -4.49
CA SER A 10 5.89 -4.75 -5.19
C SER A 10 5.72 -3.92 -6.46
N LYS A 11 4.58 -4.05 -7.15
CA LYS A 11 4.29 -3.35 -8.41
C LYS A 11 3.94 -1.89 -8.22
N ILE A 12 3.43 -1.51 -7.04
CA ILE A 12 3.12 -0.11 -6.73
C ILE A 12 4.27 0.59 -6.02
N LEU A 13 5.19 -0.14 -5.37
CA LEU A 13 6.39 0.46 -4.79
C LEU A 13 7.22 1.16 -5.88
N ASN A 14 7.74 2.33 -5.53
CA ASN A 14 8.47 3.26 -6.39
C ASN A 14 7.71 3.82 -7.60
N GLN A 15 6.41 3.51 -7.77
CA GLN A 15 5.58 4.14 -8.79
C GLN A 15 5.23 5.57 -8.41
N LYS A 16 5.08 6.44 -9.42
CA LYS A 16 4.60 7.80 -9.23
C LYS A 16 3.15 7.77 -8.76
N VAL A 17 2.84 8.67 -7.83
CA VAL A 17 1.50 8.88 -7.30
C VAL A 17 1.03 10.26 -7.75
N TYR A 18 -0.14 10.30 -8.37
CA TYR A 18 -0.75 11.50 -8.94
C TYR A 18 -2.01 11.86 -8.18
N ASP A 19 -2.21 13.14 -7.90
CA ASP A 19 -3.44 13.63 -7.29
C ASP A 19 -4.54 13.91 -8.33
N GLU A 20 -5.61 14.56 -7.88
CA GLU A 20 -6.77 14.95 -8.69
C GLU A 20 -6.49 16.03 -9.74
N LEU A 21 -5.37 16.74 -9.65
CA LEU A 21 -4.90 17.73 -10.63
C LEU A 21 -3.89 17.15 -11.63
N GLU A 22 -3.67 15.84 -11.57
CA GLU A 22 -2.61 15.12 -12.31
C GLU A 22 -1.18 15.54 -11.92
N ASP A 23 -1.03 16.22 -10.78
CA ASP A 23 0.27 16.57 -10.24
C ASP A 23 0.89 15.38 -9.50
N SER A 24 2.19 15.17 -9.73
CA SER A 24 2.93 14.11 -9.04
C SER A 24 3.24 14.53 -7.61
N ILE A 25 2.58 13.91 -6.63
CA ILE A 25 2.85 14.11 -5.20
C ILE A 25 4.08 13.33 -4.70
N GLY A 26 4.67 12.49 -5.54
CA GLY A 26 5.92 11.77 -5.26
C GLY A 26 5.85 10.32 -5.71
N LYS A 27 6.69 9.47 -5.11
CA LYS A 27 6.70 8.02 -5.36
C LYS A 27 6.21 7.25 -4.14
N MET A 28 5.41 6.20 -4.36
CA MET A 28 5.00 5.27 -3.32
C MET A 28 6.24 4.59 -2.72
N TYR A 29 6.56 4.88 -1.47
CA TYR A 29 7.74 4.33 -0.80
C TYR A 29 7.37 3.12 0.06
N ASP A 30 6.24 3.19 0.77
CA ASP A 30 5.75 2.10 1.60
C ASP A 30 4.29 2.36 2.07
N ILE A 31 3.70 1.40 2.77
CA ILE A 31 2.33 1.48 3.29
C ILE A 31 2.32 1.18 4.78
N TYR A 32 1.61 2.01 5.54
CA TYR A 32 1.35 1.80 6.95
C TYR A 32 0.15 0.91 7.16
N VAL A 33 0.29 -0.07 8.05
CA VAL A 33 -0.80 -0.93 8.51
C VAL A 33 -0.89 -1.00 10.02
N THR A 34 -2.10 -1.24 10.51
CA THR A 34 -2.36 -1.67 11.89
C THR A 34 -2.99 -3.05 11.91
N THR A 35 -2.80 -3.79 13.00
CA THR A 35 -3.42 -5.08 13.28
C THR A 35 -4.33 -5.05 14.51
N ASP A 36 -4.66 -3.86 15.03
CA ASP A 36 -5.41 -3.68 16.29
C ASP A 36 -6.80 -4.35 16.30
N GLN A 37 -7.36 -4.68 15.13
CA GLN A 37 -8.66 -5.34 14.98
C GLN A 37 -8.55 -6.76 14.41
N GLY A 38 -7.42 -7.44 14.61
CA GLY A 38 -7.20 -8.84 14.22
C GLY A 38 -6.84 -9.06 12.75
N TYR A 39 -7.11 -8.10 11.87
CA TYR A 39 -6.69 -8.12 10.46
C TYR A 39 -5.84 -6.89 10.08
N PRO A 40 -4.82 -7.04 9.22
CA PRO A 40 -4.03 -5.92 8.72
C PRO A 40 -4.92 -4.94 7.96
N ARG A 41 -4.97 -3.68 8.42
CA ARG A 41 -5.68 -2.59 7.76
C ARG A 41 -4.70 -1.50 7.36
N VAL A 42 -4.81 -1.04 6.11
CA VAL A 42 -4.08 0.14 5.63
C VAL A 42 -4.58 1.40 6.35
N ILE A 43 -3.65 2.15 6.92
CA ILE A 43 -3.94 3.40 7.66
C ILE A 43 -3.17 4.61 7.11
N GLY A 44 -2.29 4.39 6.13
CA GLY A 44 -1.55 5.47 5.50
C GLY A 44 -0.48 4.97 4.53
N TYR A 45 0.18 5.93 3.89
CA TYR A 45 1.14 5.71 2.82
C TYR A 45 2.37 6.59 3.04
N LYS A 46 3.57 6.02 2.86
CA LYS A 46 4.81 6.77 2.77
C LYS A 46 5.04 7.19 1.33
N ILE A 47 5.16 8.48 1.09
CA ILE A 47 5.47 9.04 -0.22
C ILE A 47 6.84 9.71 -0.17
N LYS A 48 7.72 9.37 -1.13
CA LYS A 48 9.04 9.99 -1.28
C LYS A 48 8.99 11.07 -2.35
N LYS A 49 9.33 12.31 -1.99
CA LYS A 49 9.40 13.46 -2.92
C LYS A 49 10.62 14.31 -2.57
N GLY A 50 11.45 14.64 -3.56
CA GLY A 50 12.64 15.48 -3.34
C GLY A 50 13.70 14.90 -2.38
N GLY A 51 13.68 13.59 -2.12
CA GLY A 51 14.55 12.96 -1.12
C GLY A 51 13.93 12.84 0.27
N GLU A 52 12.89 13.62 0.55
CA GLU A 52 12.15 13.62 1.81
C GLU A 52 11.02 12.59 1.81
N ILE A 53 10.57 12.19 3.01
CA ILE A 53 9.47 11.26 3.23
C ILE A 53 8.29 12.00 3.84
N PHE A 54 7.14 11.87 3.18
CA PHE A 54 5.86 12.37 3.61
C PHE A 54 4.95 11.20 3.99
N ASN A 55 4.05 11.42 4.94
CA ASN A 55 3.12 10.40 5.40
C ASN A 55 1.70 10.91 5.15
N TYR A 56 0.96 10.19 4.31
CA TYR A 56 -0.37 10.60 3.91
C TYR A 56 -1.43 9.54 4.18
N GLU A 57 -2.65 9.99 4.42
CA GLU A 57 -3.87 9.25 4.14
C GLU A 57 -4.46 9.74 2.83
N PHE A 58 -5.06 8.83 2.07
CA PHE A 58 -5.83 9.15 0.87
C PHE A 58 -7.27 8.73 1.08
N ARG A 59 -8.23 9.60 0.76
CA ARG A 59 -9.66 9.24 0.77
C ARG A 59 -9.97 8.17 -0.27
N ASN A 60 -9.32 8.25 -1.43
CA ASN A 60 -9.44 7.26 -2.49
C ASN A 60 -8.08 7.03 -3.13
N ILE A 61 -7.81 5.76 -3.48
CA ILE A 61 -6.65 5.33 -4.25
C ILE A 61 -7.12 4.42 -5.39
N GLU A 62 -6.66 4.67 -6.60
CA GLU A 62 -7.03 3.94 -7.81
C GLU A 62 -5.76 3.53 -8.55
N ILE A 63 -5.72 2.26 -8.97
CA ILE A 63 -4.59 1.69 -9.68
C ILE A 63 -5.01 1.44 -11.11
N PHE A 64 -4.21 1.95 -12.04
CA PHE A 64 -4.41 1.78 -13.47
C PHE A 64 -3.27 0.98 -14.06
N LYS A 65 -3.61 0.01 -14.89
CA LYS A 65 -2.65 -0.72 -15.71
C LYS A 65 -2.37 0.07 -16.97
N GLU A 66 -1.08 0.24 -17.25
CA GLU A 66 -0.52 0.83 -18.45
C GLU A 66 0.46 -0.14 -19.12
N ASP A 67 0.83 0.16 -20.36
CA ASP A 67 1.69 -0.71 -21.18
C ASP A 67 3.03 -1.04 -20.50
N LYS A 68 3.55 -0.12 -19.67
CA LYS A 68 4.87 -0.24 -19.02
C LYS A 68 4.80 -0.42 -17.50
N GLY A 69 3.61 -0.53 -16.89
CA GLY A 69 3.52 -0.67 -15.43
C GLY A 69 2.17 -0.29 -14.84
N LEU A 70 2.21 0.20 -13.61
CA LEU A 70 1.04 0.66 -12.87
C LEU A 70 1.15 2.15 -12.57
N THR A 71 0.04 2.85 -12.71
CA THR A 71 -0.11 4.24 -12.30
C THR A 71 -1.04 4.31 -11.09
N VAL A 72 -0.63 5.08 -10.08
CA VAL A 72 -1.38 5.30 -8.85
C VAL A 72 -2.01 6.69 -8.88
N ARG A 73 -3.33 6.76 -8.82
CA ARG A 73 -4.08 8.02 -8.71
C ARG A 73 -4.77 8.10 -7.35
N VAL A 74 -4.70 9.24 -6.69
CA VAL A 74 -5.27 9.44 -5.35
C VAL A 74 -6.16 10.66 -5.30
N ARG A 75 -7.07 10.70 -4.32
CA ARG A 75 -7.90 11.87 -4.02
C ARG A 75 -7.97 12.14 -2.53
N GLY A 76 -8.11 13.41 -2.18
CA GLY A 76 -8.26 13.85 -0.79
C GLY A 76 -7.04 13.47 0.06
N VAL A 77 -5.86 13.90 -0.40
CA VAL A 77 -4.58 13.73 0.29
C VAL A 77 -4.60 14.50 1.61
N LYS A 78 -4.21 13.85 2.70
CA LYS A 78 -4.09 14.46 4.03
C LYS A 78 -2.83 13.99 4.72
N ASP A 79 -2.08 14.91 5.32
CA ASP A 79 -0.95 14.57 6.18
C ASP A 79 -1.40 13.79 7.41
N ILE A 80 -0.57 12.82 7.81
CA ILE A 80 -0.77 12.04 9.03
C ILE A 80 0.53 11.97 9.84
N ILE A 81 0.37 11.81 11.15
CA ILE A 81 1.44 11.40 12.05
C ILE A 81 1.21 9.91 12.38
N PRO A 82 2.07 8.99 11.90
CA PRO A 82 1.93 7.57 12.18
C PRO A 82 2.00 7.31 13.69
N ARG A 83 1.08 6.49 14.22
CA ARG A 83 1.05 6.11 15.64
C ARG A 83 2.06 5.00 15.93
N LYS A 84 2.41 4.82 17.22
CA LYS A 84 3.42 3.84 17.68
C LYS A 84 3.19 2.39 17.20
N PHE A 85 1.95 2.00 16.95
CA PHE A 85 1.57 0.65 16.52
C PHE A 85 1.46 0.49 14.98
N SER A 86 1.84 1.50 14.20
CA SER A 86 1.87 1.37 12.74
C SER A 86 3.09 0.57 12.26
N TYR A 87 2.86 -0.45 11.44
CA TYR A 87 3.90 -1.24 10.79
C TYR A 87 4.01 -0.88 9.31
N LEU A 88 5.18 -1.11 8.72
CA LEU A 88 5.43 -0.87 7.30
C LEU A 88 5.41 -2.19 6.54
N LEU A 89 4.55 -2.31 5.52
CA LEU A 89 4.37 -3.57 4.79
C LEU A 89 5.68 -4.09 4.18
N SER A 90 6.42 -3.23 3.50
CA SER A 90 7.64 -3.67 2.80
C SER A 90 8.72 -4.15 3.76
N LYS A 91 8.81 -3.53 4.95
CA LYS A 91 9.80 -3.89 5.97
C LYS A 91 9.42 -5.13 6.77
N ASN A 92 8.13 -5.28 7.05
CA ASN A 92 7.64 -6.26 8.00
C ASN A 92 7.14 -7.55 7.36
N LEU A 93 6.73 -7.55 6.08
CA LEU A 93 6.06 -8.70 5.47
C LEU A 93 6.67 -9.18 4.15
N LEU A 94 7.32 -8.31 3.35
CA LEU A 94 7.99 -8.76 2.12
C LEU A 94 9.22 -9.62 2.43
N ASN A 95 9.32 -10.77 1.75
CA ASN A 95 10.39 -11.76 1.90
C ASN A 95 10.55 -12.29 3.33
N LYS A 96 9.48 -12.25 4.14
CA LYS A 96 9.49 -12.77 5.51
C LYS A 96 8.74 -14.10 5.60
N GLN A 97 9.18 -14.90 6.55
CA GLN A 97 8.46 -16.09 7.01
C GLN A 97 7.37 -15.63 7.98
N ILE A 98 6.11 -15.83 7.65
CA ILE A 98 4.97 -15.44 8.47
C ILE A 98 4.20 -16.71 8.86
N VAL A 99 3.72 -16.76 10.10
CA VAL A 99 2.89 -17.87 10.59
C VAL A 99 1.44 -17.64 10.12
N ASP A 100 0.84 -18.65 9.48
CA ASP A 100 -0.57 -18.65 9.09
C ASP A 100 -1.48 -18.34 10.29
N VAL A 101 -2.63 -17.71 10.03
CA VAL A 101 -3.60 -17.28 11.05
C VAL A 101 -4.13 -18.46 11.89
N ASN A 102 -4.03 -19.70 11.39
CA ASN A 102 -4.37 -20.92 12.11
C ASN A 102 -3.21 -21.48 12.97
N GLY A 103 -2.08 -20.78 13.07
CA GLY A 103 -0.91 -21.13 13.88
C GLY A 103 -0.13 -22.37 13.43
N LYS A 104 -0.56 -23.04 12.35
CA LYS A 104 -0.07 -24.37 11.98
C LYS A 104 1.05 -24.39 10.94
N LYS A 105 1.30 -23.28 10.21
CA LYS A 105 2.24 -23.30 9.09
C LYS A 105 2.99 -21.98 8.92
N VAL A 106 4.31 -22.08 8.75
CA VAL A 106 5.16 -20.95 8.32
C VAL A 106 5.10 -20.84 6.80
N VAL A 107 4.72 -19.67 6.29
CA VAL A 107 4.63 -19.37 4.86
C VAL A 107 5.64 -18.28 4.51
N LYS A 108 6.42 -18.48 3.46
CA LYS A 108 7.29 -17.44 2.90
C LYS A 108 6.45 -16.52 2.03
N VAL A 109 6.33 -15.26 2.43
CA VAL A 109 5.60 -14.24 1.66
C VAL A 109 6.59 -13.49 0.78
N ASN A 110 6.58 -13.80 -0.52
CA ASN A 110 7.43 -13.11 -1.49
C ASN A 110 6.84 -11.74 -1.89
N ASP A 111 5.51 -11.65 -1.91
CA ASP A 111 4.77 -10.44 -2.23
C ASP A 111 3.42 -10.44 -1.52
N LEU A 112 2.74 -9.29 -1.47
CA LEU A 112 1.42 -9.16 -0.90
C LEU A 112 0.41 -8.78 -1.98
N THR A 113 -0.70 -9.51 -2.02
CA THR A 113 -1.83 -9.16 -2.88
C THR A 113 -2.68 -8.13 -2.16
N MET A 114 -2.88 -6.99 -2.82
CA MET A 114 -3.71 -5.88 -2.37
C MET A 114 -5.04 -5.94 -3.12
N LYS A 115 -6.16 -6.03 -2.38
CA LYS A 115 -7.51 -6.06 -2.97
C LYS A 115 -8.34 -4.88 -2.52
N LYS A 116 -8.93 -4.13 -3.45
CA LYS A 116 -9.85 -3.05 -3.13
C LYS A 116 -11.28 -3.59 -3.00
N VAL A 117 -11.87 -3.47 -1.81
CA VAL A 117 -13.25 -3.88 -1.52
C VAL A 117 -13.98 -2.72 -0.84
N GLY A 118 -15.03 -2.18 -1.47
CA GLY A 118 -15.91 -1.18 -0.84
C GLY A 118 -15.23 0.09 -0.29
N GLY A 119 -14.09 0.51 -0.87
CA GLY A 119 -13.32 1.68 -0.40
C GLY A 119 -12.18 1.35 0.57
N ALA A 120 -12.12 0.12 1.09
CA ALA A 120 -11.00 -0.37 1.89
C ALA A 120 -9.99 -1.17 1.02
N THR A 121 -8.74 -1.26 1.48
CA THR A 121 -7.74 -2.15 0.89
C THR A 121 -7.47 -3.32 1.84
N LEU A 122 -7.81 -4.53 1.40
CA LEU A 122 -7.51 -5.79 2.06
C LEU A 122 -6.13 -6.28 1.62
N ILE A 123 -5.46 -6.99 2.53
CA ILE A 123 -4.11 -7.54 2.32
C ILE A 123 -4.21 -9.03 2.52
N SER A 124 -3.78 -9.80 1.52
CA SER A 124 -3.67 -11.26 1.63
C SER A 124 -2.27 -11.72 1.25
N PRO A 125 -1.71 -12.73 1.96
CA PRO A 125 -0.59 -13.49 1.41
C PRO A 125 -1.03 -14.19 0.10
N PRO A 126 -0.09 -14.57 -0.76
CA PRO A 126 -0.36 -15.33 -1.98
C PRO A 126 -0.91 -16.72 -1.67
#